data_AF-A0A7T0JRR4-F1
#
_entry.id   AF-A0A7T0JRR4-F1
#
_cell.length_a   1.000
_cell.length_b   1.000
_cell.length_c   1.000
_cell.angle_alpha   90.00
_cell.angle_beta   90.00
_cell.angle_gamma   90.00
#
_symmetry.space_group_name_H-M   'P 1'
#
loop_
_entity.id
_entity.type
_entity.pdbx_description
1 polymer ?
#
loop_
_entity_poly.entity_id
_entity_poly.type
_entity_poly.pdbx_seq_one_letter_code
_entity_poly.pdbx_strand_id
1 'polypeptide(L)'
;MAEFNFEFDFDEEIFTPVSFHDKIEKQKLKEFEQEMQTKNVSERHCWISECAYYKAEHRGFESGLELDDWLAAEAEFMKRNNKQS
;
A
#
# COMPACT_ATOMS: atom_id res chain seq x y z
N MET A 1 23.12 21.48 -31.73
CA MET A 1 21.85 20.83 -31.37
C MET A 1 21.83 19.50 -32.08
N ALA A 2 22.02 18.41 -31.36
CA ALA A 2 21.93 17.06 -31.92
C ALA A 2 20.54 16.51 -31.58
N GLU A 3 19.72 16.29 -32.60
CA GLU A 3 18.49 15.52 -32.47
C GLU A 3 18.88 14.04 -32.46
N PHE A 4 18.62 13.39 -31.33
CA PHE A 4 18.88 11.97 -31.10
C PHE A 4 17.72 11.16 -31.67
N ASN A 5 17.79 10.84 -32.95
CA ASN A 5 16.95 9.81 -33.54
C ASN A 5 17.52 8.45 -33.17
N PHE A 6 16.94 7.83 -32.15
CA PHE A 6 17.24 6.47 -31.74
C PHE A 6 16.48 5.51 -32.69
N GLU A 7 17.18 5.06 -33.72
CA GLU A 7 16.71 4.03 -34.64
C GLU A 7 16.67 2.70 -33.88
N PHE A 8 15.46 2.27 -33.51
CA PHE A 8 15.21 1.01 -32.82
C PHE A 8 15.04 -0.09 -33.87
N ASP A 9 16.15 -0.68 -34.30
CA ASP A 9 16.17 -1.90 -35.10
C ASP A 9 15.74 -3.08 -34.23
N PHE A 10 14.46 -3.43 -34.34
CA PHE A 10 13.87 -4.63 -33.76
C PHE A 10 13.81 -5.71 -34.83
N ASP A 11 14.91 -6.45 -35.00
CA ASP A 11 14.89 -7.68 -35.81
C ASP A 11 14.83 -8.91 -34.90
N GLU A 12 13.67 -9.58 -35.05
CA GLU A 12 13.37 -11.01 -34.98
C GLU A 12 14.08 -11.92 -33.94
N GLU A 13 13.22 -12.52 -33.11
CA GLU A 13 13.32 -13.90 -32.62
C GLU A 13 14.69 -14.42 -32.18
N ILE A 14 14.98 -14.25 -30.88
CA ILE A 14 15.54 -15.37 -30.11
C ILE A 14 14.77 -15.50 -28.79
N PHE A 15 13.59 -16.08 -28.89
CA PHE A 15 13.00 -16.81 -27.77
C PHE A 15 13.81 -18.10 -27.57
N THR A 16 14.84 -18.10 -26.72
CA THR A 16 15.33 -19.28 -25.96
C THR A 16 16.25 -18.80 -24.80
N PRO A 17 16.57 -19.65 -23.81
CA PRO A 17 15.71 -20.26 -22.82
C PRO A 17 16.13 -19.84 -21.39
N VAL A 18 15.17 -19.92 -20.47
CA VAL A 18 15.30 -19.71 -19.02
C VAL A 18 16.61 -20.26 -18.44
N SER A 19 17.53 -19.38 -18.03
CA SER A 19 18.65 -19.71 -17.15
C SER A 19 19.32 -18.41 -16.68
N PHE A 20 19.37 -18.22 -15.35
CA PHE A 20 20.08 -17.16 -14.61
C PHE A 20 19.34 -15.85 -14.23
N HIS A 21 18.24 -15.46 -14.89
CA HIS A 21 17.51 -14.21 -14.54
C HIS A 21 16.40 -14.35 -13.48
N ASP A 22 16.07 -15.56 -13.02
CA ASP A 22 14.96 -15.82 -12.08
C ASP A 22 15.14 -15.20 -10.67
N LYS A 23 16.37 -14.84 -10.28
CA LYS A 23 16.62 -14.24 -8.95
C LYS A 23 16.29 -12.75 -8.90
N ILE A 24 16.49 -12.01 -9.99
CA ILE A 24 16.30 -10.55 -10.01
C ILE A 24 14.80 -10.19 -10.09
N GLU A 25 14.00 -10.94 -10.85
CA GLU A 25 12.55 -10.70 -10.91
C GLU A 25 11.82 -11.08 -9.63
N LYS A 26 12.18 -12.21 -9.00
CA LYS A 26 11.61 -12.60 -7.71
C LYS A 26 11.92 -11.60 -6.60
N GLN A 27 13.10 -10.99 -6.63
CA GLN A 27 13.49 -9.93 -5.69
C GLN A 27 12.62 -8.68 -5.90
N LYS A 28 12.48 -8.21 -7.15
CA LYS A 28 11.62 -7.05 -7.50
C LYS A 28 10.15 -7.28 -7.16
N LEU A 29 9.62 -8.48 -7.36
CA LEU A 29 8.25 -8.84 -7.00
C LEU A 29 8.04 -8.82 -5.48
N LYS A 30 9.03 -9.28 -4.71
CA LYS A 30 8.95 -9.32 -3.25
C LYS A 30 8.99 -7.93 -2.62
N GLU A 31 9.79 -7.04 -3.17
CA GLU A 31 9.87 -5.64 -2.75
C GLU A 31 8.58 -4.87 -3.10
N PHE A 32 8.01 -5.12 -4.29
CA PHE A 32 6.73 -4.53 -4.71
C PHE A 32 5.54 -5.01 -3.84
N GLU A 33 5.48 -6.30 -3.52
CA GLU A 33 4.46 -6.84 -2.59
C GLU A 33 4.61 -6.25 -1.19
N GLN A 34 5.84 -6.10 -0.69
CA GLN A 34 6.11 -5.46 0.61
C GLN A 34 5.69 -3.99 0.64
N GLU A 35 5.96 -3.22 -0.41
CA GLU A 35 5.48 -1.84 -0.56
C GLU A 35 3.96 -1.76 -0.59
N MET A 36 3.30 -2.66 -1.33
CA MET A 36 1.83 -2.72 -1.39
C MET A 36 1.22 -3.13 -0.03
N GLN A 37 1.83 -4.07 0.68
CA GLN A 37 1.36 -4.52 2.00
C GLN A 37 1.52 -3.40 3.05
N THR A 38 2.66 -2.71 3.06
CA THR A 38 2.94 -1.60 3.98
C THR A 38 2.02 -0.42 3.73
N LYS A 39 1.70 -0.12 2.46
CA LYS A 39 0.74 0.92 2.10
C LYS A 39 -0.66 0.63 2.62
N ASN A 40 -1.15 -0.60 2.46
CA ASN A 40 -2.48 -1.01 2.91
C ASN A 40 -2.61 -0.95 4.46
N VAL A 41 -1.55 -1.37 5.16
CA VAL A 41 -1.47 -1.24 6.62
C VAL A 41 -1.42 0.23 7.05
N SER A 42 -0.68 1.07 6.33
CA SER A 42 -0.57 2.51 6.62
C SER A 42 -1.89 3.25 6.43
N GLU A 43 -2.62 2.98 5.34
CA GLU A 43 -3.93 3.58 5.04
C GLU A 43 -4.96 3.24 6.12
N ARG A 44 -5.00 1.97 6.55
CA ARG A 44 -5.85 1.52 7.66
C ARG A 44 -5.52 2.26 8.95
N HIS A 45 -4.25 2.28 9.35
CA HIS A 45 -3.84 2.91 10.60
C HIS A 45 -4.08 4.42 10.58
N CYS A 46 -3.77 5.09 9.47
CA CYS A 46 -4.00 6.52 9.30
C CYS A 46 -5.49 6.85 9.50
N TRP A 47 -6.38 6.12 8.83
CA TRP A 47 -7.82 6.33 8.97
C TRP A 47 -8.32 6.08 10.40
N ILE A 48 -7.93 4.96 11.01
CA ILE A 48 -8.33 4.65 12.39
C ILE A 48 -7.83 5.72 13.36
N SER A 49 -6.58 6.19 13.20
CA SER A 49 -5.99 7.22 14.05
C SER A 49 -6.71 8.57 13.92
N GLU A 50 -7.08 8.96 12.71
CA GLU A 50 -7.81 10.21 12.45
C GLU A 50 -9.22 10.16 13.05
N CYS A 51 -9.92 9.03 12.88
CA CYS A 51 -11.23 8.84 13.49
C CYS A 51 -11.16 8.81 15.03
N ALA A 52 -10.16 8.16 15.62
CA ALA A 52 -9.97 8.15 17.07
C ALA A 52 -9.69 9.56 17.59
N TYR A 53 -8.88 10.35 16.87
CA TYR A 53 -8.61 11.74 17.20
C TYR A 53 -9.90 12.58 17.23
N TYR A 54 -10.72 12.52 16.19
CA TYR A 54 -11.98 13.28 16.15
C TYR A 54 -12.98 12.83 17.22
N LYS A 55 -13.00 11.53 17.56
CA LYS A 55 -13.83 11.03 18.66
C LYS A 55 -13.36 11.57 20.01
N ALA A 56 -12.05 11.59 20.25
CA ALA A 56 -11.48 12.19 21.45
C ALA A 56 -11.74 13.71 21.50
N GLU A 57 -11.58 14.41 20.38
CA GLU A 57 -11.89 15.85 20.24
C GLU A 57 -13.34 16.15 20.60
N HIS A 58 -14.29 15.35 20.10
CA HIS A 58 -15.72 15.50 20.40
C HIS A 58 -16.05 15.35 21.89
N ARG A 59 -15.24 14.60 22.64
CA ARG A 59 -15.36 14.43 24.09
C ARG A 59 -14.50 15.43 24.88
N GLY A 60 -13.71 16.26 24.22
CA GLY A 60 -12.79 17.21 24.86
C GLY A 60 -11.49 16.58 25.37
N PHE A 61 -11.02 15.50 24.73
CA PHE A 61 -9.79 14.77 25.07
C PHE A 61 -9.76 14.28 26.53
N GLU A 62 -10.88 13.73 27.00
CA GLU A 62 -10.96 13.09 28.31
C GLU A 62 -9.98 11.90 28.40
N SER A 63 -9.14 11.90 29.43
CA SER A 63 -8.13 10.86 29.64
C SER A 63 -8.77 9.52 30.05
N GLY A 64 -8.23 8.41 29.57
CA GLY A 64 -8.69 7.06 29.90
C GLY A 64 -9.71 6.47 28.92
N LEU A 65 -10.06 7.22 27.87
CA LEU A 65 -10.95 6.77 26.79
C LEU A 65 -10.23 6.62 25.44
N GLU A 66 -8.91 6.82 25.41
CA GLU A 66 -8.11 6.80 24.17
C GLU A 66 -8.20 5.43 23.49
N LEU A 67 -8.17 4.36 24.29
CA LEU A 67 -8.29 3.00 23.79
C LEU A 67 -9.70 2.71 23.27
N ASP A 68 -10.74 3.17 23.97
CA ASP A 68 -12.13 3.03 23.53
C ASP A 68 -12.39 3.78 22.22
N ASP A 69 -11.84 4.98 22.06
CA ASP A 69 -11.92 5.76 20.82
C ASP A 69 -11.25 5.03 19.65
N TRP A 70 -10.09 4.42 19.90
CA TRP A 70 -9.37 3.63 18.90
C TRP A 70 -10.14 2.36 18.51
N LEU A 71 -10.66 1.60 19.48
CA LEU A 71 -11.47 0.40 19.24
C LEU A 71 -12.75 0.72 18.48
N ALA A 72 -13.40 1.84 18.82
CA ALA A 72 -14.58 2.30 18.10
C ALA A 72 -14.26 2.66 16.65
N ALA A 73 -13.15 3.35 16.39
CA ALA A 73 -12.68 3.65 15.04
C ALA A 73 -12.33 2.38 14.25
N GLU A 74 -11.63 1.42 14.86
CA GLU A 74 -11.30 0.13 14.22
C GLU A 74 -12.57 -0.65 13.83
N ALA A 75 -13.58 -0.70 14.71
CA ALA A 75 -14.85 -1.34 14.42
C ALA A 75 -15.60 -0.69 13.24
N GLU A 76 -15.53 0.65 13.12
CA GLU A 76 -16.10 1.37 11.97
C GLU A 76 -15.36 1.06 10.67
N PHE A 77 -14.03 0.98 10.70
CA PHE A 77 -13.23 0.59 9.54
C PHE A 77 -13.60 -0.82 9.05
N MET A 78 -13.78 -1.77 9.97
CA MET A 78 -14.20 -3.14 9.63
C MET A 78 -15.60 -3.16 9.01
N LYS A 79 -16.55 -2.40 9.57
CA LYS A 79 -17.90 -2.27 8.98
C LYS A 79 -17.87 -1.67 7.58
N ARG A 80 -16.99 -0.68 7.34
CA ARG A 80 -16.80 -0.06 6.03
C ARG A 80 -16.26 -1.06 5.01
N ASN A 81 -15.23 -1.83 5.36
CA ASN A 81 -14.66 -2.83 4.46
C ASN A 81 -15.63 -3.98 4.18
N ASN A 82 -16.38 -4.44 5.19
CA ASN A 82 -17.35 -5.53 5.00
C ASN A 82 -18.57 -5.14 4.15
N LYS A 83 -18.88 -3.85 4.00
CA LYS A 83 -19.96 -3.36 3.12
C LYS A 83 -19.54 -3.17 1.66
N GLN A 84 -18.24 -3.24 1.36
CA GLN A 84 -17.67 -3.04 0.04
C GLN A 84 -17.45 -4.38 -0.71
N SER A 85 -17.78 -5.51 -0.08
CA SER A 85 -17.83 -6.86 -0.69
C SER A 85 -19.28 -7.27 -0.94
#